data_AF-A0A382PWN9-F1
#
_entry.id   AF-A0A382PWN9-F1
#
_cell.length_a   1.000
_cell.length_b   1.000
_cell.length_c   1.000
_cell.angle_alpha   90.00
_cell.angle_beta   90.00
_cell.angle_gamma   90.00
#
_symmetry.space_group_name_H-M   'P 1'
#
loop_
_entity.id
_entity.type
_entity.pdbx_description
1 polymer ?
#
loop_
_entity_poly.entity_id
_entity_poly.type
_entity_poly.pdbx_seq_one_letter_code
_entity_poly.pdbx_strand_id
1 'polypeptide(L)'
;MTNFIYVIVASIAAGILSLSVAVLLVQKTSWSQYLIKFGTPFAAGVLLIASFRDLIPHGIEEKGPIVLNATLVAILIFFLIEKGFKNFHHHHEEDLKSKRNSSQGWLFLVGDLFHNVVDGIALGSAFSFKKIPDKKSVAFGGQ
;
A
#
# COMPACT_ATOMS: atom_id res chain seq x y z
N MET A 1 -11.54 23.54 5.70
CA MET A 1 -12.77 22.72 5.86
C MET A 1 -13.08 21.89 4.61
N THR A 2 -13.16 22.47 3.42
CA THR A 2 -13.51 21.75 2.18
C THR A 2 -12.53 20.61 1.83
N ASN A 3 -11.22 20.78 2.03
CA ASN A 3 -10.23 19.73 1.77
C ASN A 3 -10.41 18.48 2.65
N PHE A 4 -10.81 18.64 3.90
CA PHE A 4 -11.08 17.51 4.81
C PHE A 4 -12.31 16.71 4.36
N ILE A 5 -13.35 17.39 3.89
CA ILE A 5 -14.55 16.72 3.33
C ILE A 5 -14.16 15.90 2.10
N TYR A 6 -13.32 16.43 1.20
CA TYR A 6 -12.84 15.69 0.04
C TYR A 6 -12.02 14.45 0.43
N VAL A 7 -11.14 14.55 1.43
CA VAL A 7 -10.38 13.39 1.93
C VAL A 7 -11.34 12.34 2.48
N ILE A 8 -12.31 12.72 3.32
CA ILE A 8 -13.29 11.79 3.90
C ILE A 8 -14.10 11.09 2.79
N VAL A 9 -14.62 11.85 1.83
CA VAL A 9 -15.39 11.30 0.71
C VAL A 9 -14.52 10.37 -0.14
N ALA A 10 -13.28 10.74 -0.44
CA ALA A 10 -12.35 9.92 -1.20
C ALA A 10 -11.99 8.62 -0.46
N SER A 11 -11.73 8.69 0.85
CA SER A 11 -11.45 7.51 1.68
C SER A 11 -12.64 6.55 1.77
N ILE A 12 -13.86 7.08 1.94
CA ILE A 12 -15.08 6.27 1.94
C ILE A 12 -15.30 5.62 0.56
N ALA A 13 -15.14 6.37 -0.52
CA ALA A 13 -15.28 5.85 -1.87
C ALA A 13 -14.25 4.74 -2.17
N ALA A 14 -12.99 4.94 -1.76
CA ALA A 14 -11.93 3.94 -1.89
C ALA A 14 -12.26 2.66 -1.08
N GLY A 15 -12.74 2.81 0.16
CA GLY A 15 -13.16 1.69 0.99
C GLY A 15 -14.33 0.89 0.39
N ILE A 16 -15.37 1.59 -0.11
CA ILE A 16 -16.52 0.96 -0.77
C ILE A 16 -16.07 0.20 -2.03
N LEU A 17 -15.19 0.81 -2.83
CA LEU A 17 -14.67 0.19 -4.04
C LEU A 17 -13.86 -1.07 -3.71
N SER A 18 -12.96 -0.99 -2.72
CA SER A 18 -12.18 -2.14 -2.24
C SER A 18 -13.09 -3.28 -1.77
N LEU A 19 -14.07 -2.99 -0.92
CA LEU A 19 -15.02 -3.99 -0.43
C LEU A 19 -15.86 -4.61 -1.56
N SER A 20 -16.32 -3.79 -2.51
CA SER A 20 -17.10 -4.25 -3.65
C SER A 20 -16.30 -5.22 -4.52
N VAL A 21 -15.04 -4.89 -4.81
CA VAL A 21 -14.14 -5.77 -5.56
C VAL A 21 -13.88 -7.08 -4.78
N ALA A 22 -13.64 -7.00 -3.47
CA ALA A 22 -13.44 -8.19 -2.64
C ALA A 22 -14.65 -9.14 -2.70
N VAL A 23 -15.89 -8.62 -2.56
CA VAL A 23 -17.12 -9.41 -2.67
C VAL A 23 -17.25 -10.06 -4.05
N LEU A 24 -16.99 -9.32 -5.12
CA LEU A 24 -17.04 -9.86 -6.49
C LEU A 24 -16.00 -10.97 -6.72
N LEU A 25 -14.79 -10.82 -6.16
CA LEU A 25 -13.72 -11.81 -6.30
C LEU A 25 -13.99 -13.09 -5.51
N VAL A 26 -14.64 -12.99 -4.36
CA VAL A 26 -15.08 -14.16 -3.58
C VAL A 26 -16.10 -15.01 -4.36
N GLN A 27 -16.96 -14.37 -5.17
CA GLN A 27 -17.96 -15.09 -5.97
C GLN A 27 -17.37 -15.83 -7.18
N LYS A 28 -16.22 -15.40 -7.71
CA LYS A 28 -15.58 -16.00 -8.90
C LYS A 28 -14.17 -16.51 -8.60
N THR A 29 -14.09 -17.79 -8.20
CA THR A 29 -12.81 -18.48 -7.91
C THR A 29 -11.78 -18.37 -9.03
N SER A 30 -12.18 -18.48 -10.30
CA SER A 30 -11.24 -18.41 -11.43
C SER A 30 -10.58 -17.03 -11.55
N TRP A 31 -11.32 -15.96 -11.28
CA TRP A 31 -10.78 -14.59 -11.29
C TRP A 31 -9.85 -14.35 -10.11
N SER A 32 -10.22 -14.83 -8.93
CA SER A 32 -9.37 -14.77 -7.74
C SER A 32 -8.02 -15.47 -7.99
N GLN A 33 -8.04 -16.69 -8.53
CA GLN A 33 -6.80 -17.44 -8.85
C GLN A 33 -5.94 -16.73 -9.90
N TYR A 34 -6.58 -16.15 -10.93
CA TYR A 34 -5.86 -15.38 -11.96
C TYR A 34 -5.19 -14.13 -11.36
N LEU A 35 -5.90 -13.37 -10.53
CA LEU A 35 -5.36 -12.16 -9.90
C LEU A 35 -4.29 -12.47 -8.86
N ILE A 36 -4.41 -13.57 -8.11
CA ILE A 36 -3.34 -14.02 -7.20
C ILE A 36 -2.08 -14.37 -8.01
N LYS A 37 -2.24 -15.06 -9.15
CA LYS A 37 -1.12 -15.51 -9.98
C LYS A 37 -0.42 -14.38 -10.73
N PHE A 38 -1.18 -13.43 -11.28
CA PHE A 38 -0.65 -12.39 -12.17
C PHE A 38 -0.78 -10.97 -11.60
N GLY A 39 -1.88 -10.69 -10.91
CA GLY A 39 -2.15 -9.37 -10.32
C GLY A 39 -1.27 -9.05 -9.12
N THR A 40 -1.06 -9.99 -8.20
CA THR A 40 -0.18 -9.80 -7.03
C THR A 40 1.27 -9.45 -7.41
N PRO A 41 1.98 -10.21 -8.28
CA PRO A 41 3.33 -9.83 -8.69
C PRO A 41 3.35 -8.54 -9.54
N PHE A 42 2.31 -8.27 -10.33
CA PHE A 42 2.19 -7.00 -11.05
C PHE A 42 2.09 -5.80 -10.09
N ALA A 43 1.20 -5.86 -9.09
CA ALA A 43 1.06 -4.81 -8.09
C ALA A 43 2.34 -4.60 -7.28
N ALA A 44 3.00 -5.69 -6.86
CA ALA A 44 4.31 -5.60 -6.21
C ALA A 44 5.35 -4.89 -7.09
N GLY A 45 5.38 -5.20 -8.40
CA GLY A 45 6.25 -4.51 -9.35
C GLY A 45 5.97 -3.01 -9.49
N VAL A 46 4.68 -2.62 -9.56
CA VAL A 46 4.27 -1.21 -9.62
C VAL A 46 4.71 -0.46 -8.36
N LEU A 47 4.52 -1.05 -7.17
CA LEU A 47 4.94 -0.45 -5.90
C LEU A 47 6.46 -0.34 -5.77
N LEU A 48 7.22 -1.32 -6.28
CA LEU A 48 8.67 -1.25 -6.34
C LEU A 48 9.13 -0.10 -7.25
N ILE A 49 8.55 0.04 -8.44
CA ILE A 49 8.87 1.14 -9.35
C ILE A 49 8.54 2.48 -8.70
N ALA A 50 7.34 2.65 -8.12
CA ALA A 50 6.97 3.88 -7.42
C ALA A 50 7.92 4.21 -6.26
N SER A 51 8.36 3.19 -5.51
CA SER A 51 9.28 3.36 -4.39
C SER A 51 10.68 3.79 -4.86
N PHE A 52 11.25 3.11 -5.84
CA PHE A 52 12.61 3.37 -6.32
C PHE A 52 12.73 4.58 -7.23
N ARG A 53 11.70 4.86 -8.04
CA ARG A 53 11.72 5.97 -9.00
C ARG A 53 11.31 7.28 -8.36
N ASP A 54 10.32 7.25 -7.47
CA ASP A 54 9.71 8.46 -6.94
C ASP A 54 10.02 8.60 -5.45
N LEU A 55 9.55 7.69 -4.59
CA LEU A 55 9.57 7.91 -3.13
C LEU A 55 10.98 8.01 -2.52
N ILE A 56 11.88 7.08 -2.85
CA ILE A 56 13.25 7.07 -2.30
C ILE A 56 14.06 8.27 -2.81
N PRO A 57 14.12 8.56 -4.14
CA PRO A 57 14.83 9.73 -4.64
C PRO A 57 14.30 11.05 -4.06
N HIS A 58 12.99 11.26 -4.04
CA HIS A 58 12.40 12.48 -3.46
C HIS A 58 12.69 12.59 -1.95
N GLY A 59 12.63 11.48 -1.21
CA GLY A 59 12.99 11.48 0.20
C GLY A 59 14.44 11.87 0.45
N ILE A 60 15.37 11.38 -0.38
CA ILE A 60 16.79 11.76 -0.30
C ILE A 60 16.98 13.24 -0.63
N GLU A 61 16.27 13.78 -1.63
CA GLU A 61 16.30 15.22 -1.93
C GLU A 61 15.82 16.08 -0.75
N GLU A 62 14.79 15.63 -0.02
CA GLU A 62 14.19 16.40 1.07
C GLU A 62 14.93 16.27 2.42
N LYS A 63 15.42 15.07 2.76
CA LYS A 63 15.99 14.76 4.09
C LYS A 63 17.43 14.23 4.03
N GLY A 64 17.99 14.03 2.85
CA GLY A 64 19.34 13.52 2.66
C GLY A 64 19.46 11.99 2.84
N PRO A 65 20.71 11.48 3.01
CA PRO A 65 20.99 10.05 3.03
C PRO A 65 20.33 9.26 4.18
N ILE A 66 19.83 9.94 5.22
CA ILE A 66 19.12 9.30 6.33
C ILE A 66 17.90 8.49 5.88
N VAL A 67 17.31 8.85 4.73
CA VAL A 67 16.19 8.11 4.14
C VAL A 67 16.58 6.68 3.79
N LEU A 68 17.81 6.44 3.33
CA LEU A 68 18.28 5.08 3.05
C LEU A 68 18.33 4.21 4.31
N ASN A 69 18.70 4.79 5.46
CA ASN A 69 18.66 4.10 6.74
C ASN A 69 17.22 3.78 7.15
N ALA A 70 16.29 4.73 6.97
CA ALA A 70 14.88 4.50 7.25
C ALA A 70 14.28 3.41 6.35
N THR A 71 14.61 3.41 5.06
CA THR A 71 14.23 2.36 4.09
C THR A 71 14.79 1.01 4.51
N LEU A 72 16.06 0.93 4.89
CA LEU A 72 16.67 -0.31 5.36
C LEU A 72 15.98 -0.84 6.63
N VAL A 73 15.72 0.04 7.60
CA VAL A 73 14.99 -0.33 8.83
C VAL A 73 13.59 -0.85 8.49
N ALA A 74 12.87 -0.21 7.57
CA ALA A 74 11.56 -0.68 7.13
C ALA A 74 11.64 -2.09 6.50
N ILE A 75 12.61 -2.33 5.62
CA ILE A 75 12.85 -3.65 5.01
C ILE A 75 13.18 -4.70 6.09
N LEU A 76 14.04 -4.37 7.05
CA LEU A 76 14.41 -5.28 8.14
C LEU A 76 13.21 -5.61 9.04
N ILE A 77 12.37 -4.63 9.37
CA ILE A 77 11.15 -4.86 10.15
C ILE A 77 10.22 -5.81 9.40
N PHE A 78 9.97 -5.56 8.12
CA PHE A 78 9.14 -6.46 7.29
C PHE A 78 9.71 -7.88 7.20
N PHE A 79 11.03 -7.99 7.03
CA PHE A 79 11.73 -9.27 7.02
C PHE A 79 11.59 -10.02 8.35
N LEU A 80 11.73 -9.32 9.48
CA LEU A 80 11.58 -9.91 10.81
C LEU A 80 10.14 -10.35 11.08
N ILE A 81 9.14 -9.58 10.64
CA ILE A 81 7.73 -9.98 10.71
C ILE A 81 7.53 -11.26 9.90
N GLU A 82 7.96 -11.30 8.64
CA GLU A 82 7.85 -12.48 7.78
C GLU A 82 8.51 -13.71 8.41
N LYS A 83 9.74 -13.56 8.92
CA LYS A 83 10.51 -14.65 9.53
C LYS A 83 9.92 -15.11 10.86
N GLY A 84 9.43 -14.17 11.68
CA GLY A 84 8.75 -14.46 12.94
C GLY A 84 7.53 -15.34 12.72
N PHE A 85 6.64 -14.97 11.79
CA PHE A 85 5.44 -15.74 11.46
C PHE A 85 5.74 -17.12 10.85
N LYS A 86 6.91 -17.32 10.21
CA LYS A 86 7.35 -18.64 9.73
C LYS A 86 7.84 -19.57 10.85
N ASN A 87 8.43 -19.04 11.93
CA ASN A 87 9.04 -19.85 12.99
C ASN A 87 8.04 -20.36 14.06
N PHE A 88 6.84 -19.78 14.17
CA PHE A 88 5.88 -20.13 15.22
C PHE A 88 5.20 -21.53 15.07
N HIS A 89 5.47 -22.31 14.03
CA HIS A 89 4.74 -23.57 13.77
C HIS A 89 5.58 -24.81 13.44
N HIS A 90 6.88 -24.85 13.75
CA HIS A 90 7.67 -26.09 13.62
C HIS A 90 7.50 -27.10 14.79
N HIS A 91 6.60 -26.85 15.74
CA HIS A 91 6.26 -27.80 16.80
C HIS A 91 4.77 -28.18 16.73
N HIS A 92 4.40 -29.04 15.78
CA HIS A 92 3.51 -30.17 16.02
C HIS A 92 3.32 -30.98 14.72
N GLU A 93 3.87 -32.20 14.80
CA GLU A 93 3.24 -33.45 14.35
C GLU A 93 2.93 -33.63 12.86
N GLU A 94 3.65 -34.61 12.31
CA GLU A 94 3.12 -35.68 11.47
C GLU A 94 1.60 -35.87 11.66
N ASP A 95 0.78 -35.39 10.72
CA ASP A 95 -0.20 -36.21 10.01
C ASP A 95 -1.23 -35.38 9.20
N LEU A 96 -1.46 -35.85 7.98
CA LEU A 96 -2.73 -35.85 7.24
C LEU A 96 -3.36 -34.50 6.81
N LYS A 97 -3.42 -34.34 5.48
CA LYS A 97 -4.46 -33.67 4.66
C LYS A 97 -4.71 -32.17 4.90
N SER A 98 -4.21 -31.38 3.93
CA SER A 98 -4.81 -30.13 3.43
C SER A 98 -5.09 -29.00 4.43
N LYS A 99 -4.18 -28.71 5.37
CA LYS A 99 -4.28 -27.46 6.13
C LYS A 99 -3.65 -26.31 5.35
N ARG A 100 -4.52 -25.44 4.84
CA ARG A 100 -4.19 -24.10 4.32
C ARG A 100 -3.29 -23.42 5.36
N ASN A 101 -2.12 -22.95 4.94
CA ASN A 101 -1.08 -22.41 5.81
C ASN A 101 -1.62 -21.18 6.56
N SER A 102 -2.11 -21.34 7.80
CA SER A 102 -2.81 -20.28 8.55
C SER A 102 -1.93 -19.06 8.81
N SER A 103 -0.61 -19.26 8.94
CA SER A 103 0.41 -18.22 9.03
C SER A 103 0.40 -17.29 7.81
N GLN A 104 0.15 -17.83 6.61
CA GLN A 104 0.14 -17.07 5.36
C GLN A 104 -1.11 -16.17 5.24
N GLY A 105 -2.21 -16.56 5.88
CA GLY A 105 -3.41 -15.71 5.99
C GLY A 105 -3.21 -14.53 6.93
N TRP A 106 -2.52 -14.71 8.05
CA TRP A 106 -2.19 -13.63 8.99
C TRP A 106 -1.18 -12.64 8.42
N LEU A 107 -0.13 -13.14 7.76
CA LEU A 107 0.82 -12.27 7.05
C LEU A 107 0.14 -11.43 5.96
N PHE A 108 -0.81 -12.03 5.22
CA PHE A 108 -1.63 -11.31 4.26
C PHE A 108 -2.47 -10.21 4.92
N LEU A 109 -3.15 -10.50 6.03
CA LEU A 109 -3.98 -9.53 6.73
C LEU A 109 -3.17 -8.36 7.32
N VAL A 110 -2.02 -8.65 7.92
CA VAL A 110 -1.11 -7.62 8.47
C VAL A 110 -0.55 -6.75 7.36
N GLY A 111 -0.15 -7.36 6.23
CA GLY A 111 0.30 -6.63 5.05
C GLY A 111 -0.79 -5.71 4.50
N ASP A 112 -2.01 -6.22 4.30
CA ASP A 112 -3.15 -5.45 3.81
C ASP A 112 -3.47 -4.25 4.72
N LEU A 113 -3.47 -4.45 6.04
CA LEU A 113 -3.63 -3.37 7.03
C LEU A 113 -2.55 -2.30 6.88
N PHE A 114 -1.28 -2.70 6.79
CA PHE A 114 -0.17 -1.76 6.68
C PHE A 114 -0.26 -0.94 5.38
N HIS A 115 -0.54 -1.59 4.25
CA HIS A 115 -0.69 -0.92 2.96
C HIS A 115 -1.85 0.07 2.97
N ASN A 116 -3.01 -0.31 3.51
CA ASN A 116 -4.17 0.58 3.60
C ASN A 116 -3.92 1.82 4.48
N VAL A 117 -3.12 1.69 5.55
CA VAL A 117 -2.70 2.84 6.37
C VAL A 117 -1.78 3.78 5.59
N VAL A 118 -0.78 3.22 4.90
CA VAL A 118 0.16 4.01 4.08
C VAL A 118 -0.57 4.74 2.94
N ASP A 119 -1.49 4.07 2.26
CA ASP A 119 -2.32 4.66 1.21
C ASP A 119 -3.22 5.77 1.76
N GLY A 120 -3.76 5.60 2.97
CA GLY A 120 -4.52 6.64 3.66
C GLY A 120 -3.69 7.89 3.98
N ILE A 121 -2.45 7.72 4.44
CA ILE A 121 -1.50 8.82 4.66
C ILE A 121 -1.15 9.52 3.35
N ALA A 122 -0.92 8.76 2.27
CA ALA A 122 -0.62 9.29 0.94
C ALA A 122 -1.81 10.05 0.34
N LEU A 123 -3.04 9.55 0.50
CA LEU A 123 -4.27 10.28 0.16
C LEU A 123 -4.37 11.59 0.95
N GLY A 124 -4.16 11.54 2.28
CA GLY A 124 -4.20 12.72 3.14
C GLY A 124 -3.16 13.78 2.73
N SER A 125 -1.94 13.36 2.38
CA SER A 125 -0.89 14.26 1.92
C SER A 125 -1.25 14.87 0.55
N ALA A 126 -1.73 14.08 -0.41
CA ALA A 126 -2.08 14.55 -1.75
C ALA A 126 -3.14 15.67 -1.74
N PHE A 127 -4.14 15.59 -0.86
CA PHE A 127 -5.17 16.62 -0.73
C PHE A 127 -4.71 17.82 0.13
N SER A 128 -3.74 17.64 1.02
CA SER A 128 -3.11 18.72 1.80
C SER A 128 -2.18 19.58 0.93
N PHE A 129 -1.50 18.98 -0.04
CA PHE A 129 -0.54 19.67 -0.92
C PHE A 129 -1.15 20.25 -2.19
N LYS A 130 -2.48 20.14 -2.40
CA LYS A 130 -3.16 20.74 -3.54
C LYS A 130 -3.34 22.27 -3.34
N LYS A 131 -2.23 23.01 -3.33
CA LYS A 131 -2.23 24.41 -3.78
C LYS A 131 -2.23 24.36 -5.30
N ILE A 132 -3.43 24.36 -5.89
CA ILE A 132 -3.59 24.58 -7.34
C ILE A 132 -2.87 25.90 -7.63
N PRO A 133 -1.79 25.92 -8.46
CA PRO A 133 -1.25 27.19 -8.90
C PRO A 133 -2.35 27.86 -9.71
N ASP A 134 -2.85 28.97 -9.20
CA ASP A 134 -3.84 29.80 -9.87
C ASP A 134 -3.19 30.37 -11.13
N LYS A 135 -3.32 29.65 -12.25
CA LYS A 135 -2.96 30.15 -13.58
C LYS A 135 -4.00 31.20 -14.02
N LYS A 136 -4.17 32.28 -13.26
CA LYS A 136 -4.89 33.49 -13.68
C LYS A 136 -4.30 34.75 -13.04
N SER A 137 -3.05 35.04 -13.37
CA SER A 137 -2.50 36.41 -13.28
C SER A 137 -1.37 36.68 -14.28
N VAL A 138 -1.32 35.93 -15.39
CA VAL A 138 -0.51 36.29 -16.59
C VAL A 138 -1.36 37.06 -17.62
N ALA A 139 -2.51 37.59 -17.21
CA ALA A 139 -3.28 38.51 -18.03
C ALA A 139 -3.56 39.76 -17.21
N PHE A 140 -3.09 40.90 -17.75
CA PHE A 140 -3.24 42.27 -17.29
C PHE A 140 -2.18 42.83 -16.32
N GLY A 141 -1.25 43.57 -16.91
CA GLY A 141 -0.85 44.87 -16.36
C GLY A 141 0.65 45.13 -16.34
N GLY A 142 1.14 45.96 -17.27
CA GLY A 142 2.39 46.69 -17.09
C GLY A 142 3.25 46.80 -18.33
N GLN A 143 2.99 47.88 -19.07
CA GLN A 143 3.90 48.72 -19.87
C GLN A 143 5.36 48.28 -20.00
#